data_AF-A0A1H7P348-F1
#
_entry.id   AF-A0A1H7P348-F1
#
_cell.length_a   1.000
_cell.length_b   1.000
_cell.length_c   1.000
_cell.angle_alpha   90.00
_cell.angle_beta   90.00
_cell.angle_gamma   90.00
#
_symmetry.space_group_name_H-M   'P 1'
#
loop_
_entity.id
_entity.type
_entity.pdbx_description
1 polymer ?
#
loop_
_entity_poly.entity_id
_entity_poly.type
_entity_poly.pdbx_seq_one_letter_code
_entity_poly.pdbx_strand_id
1 'polypeptide(L)' 'MKKARYPENLPMKLEIVKSRRTIKEIAEKIGVSREVLTNTVNGHYKGIEIIKKLKTELNIID' A
#
# COMPACT_ATOMS: atom_id res chain seq x y z
N MET A 1 1.05 -14.66 15.56
CA MET A 1 1.09 -13.74 14.40
C MET A 1 2.35 -12.88 14.50
N LYS A 2 3.18 -12.79 13.44
CA LYS A 2 4.34 -11.89 13.45
C LYS A 2 3.84 -10.44 13.46
N LYS A 3 4.33 -9.62 14.40
CA LYS A 3 4.00 -8.19 14.45
C LYS A 3 4.45 -7.50 13.15
N ALA A 4 3.66 -6.54 12.68
CA ALA A 4 4.08 -5.66 11.58
C ALA A 4 5.36 -4.93 12.00
N ARG A 5 6.34 -4.88 11.09
CA ARG A 5 7.60 -4.15 11.29
C ARG A 5 7.43 -2.65 11.04
N TYR A 6 6.46 -2.28 10.20
CA TYR A 6 6.11 -0.92 9.80
C TYR A 6 4.59 -0.71 10.00
N PRO A 7 4.12 -0.58 11.25
CA PRO A 7 2.71 -0.40 11.56
C PRO A 7 2.10 0.86 10.92
N GLU A 8 2.91 1.88 10.62
CA GLU A 8 2.51 3.11 9.93
C GLU A 8 1.94 2.86 8.53
N ASN A 9 2.22 1.71 7.92
CA ASN A 9 1.71 1.35 6.59
C ASN A 9 0.33 0.66 6.63
N LEU A 10 -0.13 0.21 7.79
CA LEU A 10 -1.39 -0.52 7.93
C LEU A 10 -2.64 0.26 7.50
N PRO A 11 -2.76 1.58 7.74
CA PRO A 11 -3.91 2.37 7.27
C PRO A 11 -4.09 2.33 5.75
N MET A 12 -3.01 2.18 4.98
CA MET A 12 -3.09 2.16 3.51
C MET A 12 -3.91 1.00 2.97
N LYS A 13 -3.95 -0.13 3.69
CA LYS A 13 -4.79 -1.26 3.31
C LYS A 13 -6.27 -0.87 3.30
N LEU A 14 -6.70 -0.06 4.28
CA LEU A 14 -8.07 0.43 4.36
C LEU A 14 -8.38 1.41 3.24
N GLU A 15 -7.44 2.29 2.90
CA GLU A 15 -7.61 3.25 1.80
C GLU A 15 -7.75 2.57 0.44
N ILE A 16 -6.99 1.48 0.20
CA ILE A 16 -7.18 0.63 -0.98
C ILE A 16 -8.61 0.08 -1.03
N VAL A 17 -9.12 -0.47 0.08
CA VAL A 17 -10.48 -1.02 0.15
C VAL A 17 -11.54 0.07 -0.07
N LYS A 18 -11.36 1.26 0.53
CA LYS A 18 -12.26 2.42 0.33
C LYS A 18 -12.31 2.87 -1.12
N SER A 19 -11.19 2.78 -1.84
CA SER A 19 -11.12 3.14 -3.26
C SER A 19 -11.90 2.17 -4.17
N ARG A 20 -12.39 1.03 -3.64
CA ARG A 20 -13.06 -0.06 -4.38
C ARG A 20 -12.18 -0.68 -5.48
N ARG A 21 -10.86 -0.59 -5.32
CA ARG A 21 -9.88 -1.16 -6.26
C ARG A 21 -9.11 -2.29 -5.60
N THR A 22 -8.62 -3.20 -6.41
CA THR A 22 -7.82 -4.32 -5.93
C THR A 22 -6.36 -3.90 -5.74
N ILE A 23 -5.65 -4.61 -4.85
CA ILE A 23 -4.19 -4.44 -4.68
C ILE A 23 -3.46 -4.66 -6.01
N LYS A 24 -3.94 -5.59 -6.85
CA LYS A 24 -3.32 -5.89 -8.15
C LYS A 24 -3.38 -4.68 -9.09
N GLU A 25 -4.56 -4.09 -9.28
CA GLU A 25 -4.76 -2.95 -10.18
C GLU A 25 -3.92 -1.74 -9.75
N ILE A 26 -3.86 -1.48 -8.44
CA ILE A 26 -3.05 -0.38 -7.91
C ILE A 26 -1.56 -0.66 -8.09
N ALA A 27 -1.11 -1.89 -7.79
CA ALA A 27 0.28 -2.29 -7.96
C ALA A 27 0.74 -2.11 -9.40
N GLU A 28 -0.07 -2.54 -10.37
CA GLU A 28 0.19 -2.35 -11.80
C GLU A 28 0.29 -0.87 -12.17
N LYS A 29 -0.64 -0.03 -11.69
CA LYS A 29 -0.61 1.42 -11.95
C LYS A 29 0.63 2.13 -11.39
N ILE A 30 1.09 1.76 -10.19
CA ILE A 30 2.26 2.38 -9.57
C ILE A 30 3.59 1.71 -9.98
N GLY A 31 3.53 0.68 -10.82
CA GLY A 31 4.69 -0.02 -11.39
C GLY A 31 5.41 -0.92 -10.39
N VAL A 32 4.69 -1.61 -9.51
CA VAL A 32 5.26 -2.54 -8.53
C VAL A 32 4.57 -3.90 -8.58
N SER A 33 5.22 -4.95 -8.07
CA SER A 33 4.56 -6.25 -7.97
C SER A 33 3.45 -6.25 -6.91
N ARG A 34 2.40 -7.03 -7.16
CA ARG A 34 1.29 -7.24 -6.20
C ARG A 34 1.79 -7.66 -4.83
N GLU A 35 2.79 -8.53 -4.78
CA GLU A 35 3.36 -9.05 -3.54
C GLU A 35 4.08 -7.96 -2.75
N VAL A 36 4.87 -7.12 -3.43
CA VAL A 36 5.56 -5.99 -2.81
C VAL A 36 4.56 -5.00 -2.21
N LEU A 37 3.48 -4.67 -2.95
CA LEU A 37 2.43 -3.80 -2.40
C LEU A 37 1.71 -4.45 -1.22
N THR A 38 1.41 -5.76 -1.29
CA THR A 38 0.79 -6.53 -0.20
C THR A 38 1.64 -6.51 1.07
N ASN A 39 2.95 -6.77 0.93
CA ASN A 39 3.87 -6.74 2.06
C ASN A 39 4.02 -5.33 2.63
N THR A 40 3.94 -4.30 1.79
CA THR A 40 3.97 -2.89 2.22
C THR A 40 2.75 -2.56 3.08
N VAL A 41 1.54 -2.78 2.57
CA VAL A 41 0.29 -2.40 3.27
C VAL A 41 -0.05 -3.30 4.47
N ASN A 42 0.59 -4.47 4.58
CA ASN A 42 0.55 -5.29 5.80
C ASN A 42 1.70 -4.97 6.79
N GLY A 43 2.51 -3.94 6.50
CA GLY A 43 3.58 -3.48 7.39
C GLY A 43 4.77 -4.43 7.51
N HIS A 44 4.97 -5.31 6.53
CA HIS A 44 6.14 -6.20 6.45
C HIS A 44 7.29 -5.58 5.62
N TYR A 45 7.00 -4.55 4.84
CA TYR A 45 7.96 -3.82 4.01
C TYR A 45 7.84 -2.31 4.24
N LYS A 46 8.97 -1.60 4.38
CA LYS A 46 8.97 -0.15 4.65
C LYS A 46 8.33 0.63 3.51
N GLY A 47 8.74 0.32 2.28
CA GLY A 47 8.08 0.77 1.06
C GLY A 47 7.85 2.27 0.94
N ILE A 48 8.75 3.14 1.42
CA ILE A 48 8.53 4.61 1.45
C ILE A 48 8.08 5.17 0.09
N GLU A 49 8.81 4.84 -0.97
CA GLU A 49 8.47 5.26 -2.34
C GLU A 49 7.15 4.66 -2.84
N ILE A 50 6.83 3.44 -2.40
CA ILE A 50 5.57 2.75 -2.75
C ILE A 50 4.40 3.46 -2.07
N ILE A 51 4.54 3.79 -0.78
CA ILE A 51 3.54 4.52 0.00
C ILE A 51 3.30 5.90 -0.61
N LYS A 52 4.37 6.59 -1.03
CA LYS A 52 4.26 7.89 -1.71
C LYS A 52 3.48 7.78 -3.01
N LYS A 53 3.84 6.84 -3.89
CA LYS A 53 3.10 6.58 -5.14
C LYS A 53 1.66 6.15 -4.90
N LEU A 54 1.43 5.33 -3.87
CA LEU A 54 0.11 4.86 -3.47
C LEU A 54 -0.78 6.02 -3.00
N LYS A 55 -0.26 6.94 -2.16
CA LYS A 55 -0.96 8.14 -1.74
C LYS A 55 -1.36 9.01 -2.94
N THR A 56 -0.44 9.23 -3.87
CA THR A 56 -0.73 9.97 -5.12
C THR A 56 -1.80 9.28 -5.96
N GLU A 57 -1.71 7.96 -6.18
CA GLU A 57 -2.69 7.21 -6.97
C GLU A 57 -4.08 7.17 -6.31
N LEU A 58 -4.13 7.16 -4.99
CA LEU A 58 -5.38 7.18 -4.22
C LEU A 58 -5.90 8.61 -3.95
N ASN A 59 -5.22 9.64 -4.44
CA ASN A 59 -5.52 11.06 -4.17
C ASN A 59 -5.66 11.38 -2.68
N ILE A 60 -4.82 10.76 -1.84
CA ILE A 60 -4.75 11.05 -0.41
C ILE A 60 -3.78 12.22 -0.25
N ILE A 61 -4.33 13.40 0.02
CA ILE A 61 -3.56 14.61 0.34
C ILE A 61 -3.30 14.58 1.86
N ASP A 62 -2.02 14.69 2.25
CA ASP A 62 -1.63 14.85 3.67
C ASP A 62 -2.04 16.24 4.20
#